data_AF-Q75LE8-F1
#
_entry.id   AF-Q75LE8-F1
#
_cell.length_a   1.000
_cell.length_b   1.000
_cell.length_c   1.000
_cell.angle_alpha   90.00
_cell.angle_beta   90.00
_cell.angle_gamma   90.00
#
_symmetry.space_group_name_H-M   'P 1'
#
loop_
_entity.id
_entity.type
_entity.pdbx_description
1 polymer ?
#
loop_
_entity_poly.entity_id
_entity_poly.type
_entity_poly.pdbx_seq_one_letter_code
_entity_poly.pdbx_strand_id
1 'polypeptide(L)'
;MAVSVRTRVGKLRGGRRQLVLWLSAVVVSAAEEGYLTVLYKGNFPPEDPFKTVRVAAREEAKRMAAPAAAIATSTTALPSGNNAAAPRPTTAGKSVAVLKRVFSEAF
;
A
#
# COMPACT_ATOMS: atom_id res chain seq x y z
N MET A 1 7.70 9.00 -3.30
CA MET A 1 7.67 8.06 -4.44
C MET A 1 7.62 6.63 -3.93
N ALA A 2 6.75 5.76 -4.44
CA ALA A 2 6.63 4.37 -3.97
C ALA A 2 7.49 3.42 -4.82
N VAL A 3 8.22 2.52 -4.15
CA VAL A 3 9.10 1.53 -4.77
C VAL A 3 8.88 0.17 -4.11
N SER A 4 9.19 -0.90 -4.82
CA SER A 4 9.26 -2.25 -4.28
C SER A 4 10.73 -2.66 -4.23
N VAL A 5 11.17 -3.21 -3.10
CA VAL A 5 12.57 -3.43 -2.79
C VAL A 5 12.86 -4.91 -2.55
N ARG A 6 13.81 -5.46 -3.30
CA ARG A 6 14.26 -6.84 -3.20
C ARG A 6 15.05 -7.04 -1.92
N THR A 7 14.41 -7.67 -0.93
CA THR A 7 14.90 -7.76 0.44
C THR A 7 15.11 -9.21 0.84
N ARG A 8 16.28 -9.53 1.38
CA ARG A 8 16.57 -10.85 1.96
C ARG A 8 15.97 -10.91 3.36
N VAL A 9 14.99 -11.79 3.57
CA VAL A 9 14.21 -11.82 4.83
C VAL A 9 14.57 -12.98 5.76
N GLY A 10 15.28 -14.00 5.26
CA GLY A 10 15.72 -15.13 6.09
C GLY A 10 16.23 -16.30 5.28
N LYS A 11 16.64 -17.38 5.95
CA LYS A 11 17.04 -18.64 5.30
C LYS A 11 15.85 -19.61 5.28
N LEU A 12 15.68 -20.32 4.17
CA LEU A 12 14.70 -21.41 4.09
C LEU A 12 15.21 -22.64 4.85
N ARG A 13 14.29 -23.54 5.24
CA ARG A 13 14.61 -24.79 5.92
C ARG A 13 15.65 -25.58 5.11
N GLY A 14 16.79 -25.90 5.73
CA GLY A 14 17.93 -26.53 5.08
C GLY A 14 19.09 -25.61 4.72
N GLY A 15 19.00 -24.30 5.02
CA GLY A 15 20.13 -23.36 5.08
C GLY A 15 20.79 -22.98 3.75
N ARG A 16 20.56 -23.75 2.67
CA ARG A 16 21.18 -23.53 1.35
C ARG A 16 20.48 -22.46 0.51
N ARG A 17 19.25 -22.07 0.85
CA ARG A 17 18.45 -21.10 0.08
C ARG A 17 18.05 -19.92 0.96
N GLN A 18 18.19 -18.71 0.44
CA GLN A 18 17.73 -17.48 1.09
C GLN A 18 16.31 -17.15 0.60
N LEU A 19 15.41 -16.81 1.51
CA LEU A 19 14.12 -16.21 1.18
C LEU A 19 14.34 -14.73 0.84
N VAL A 20 13.93 -14.37 -0.37
CA VAL A 20 13.98 -12.99 -0.88
C VAL A 20 12.57 -12.57 -1.24
N LEU A 21 12.12 -11.47 -0.65
CA LEU A 21 10.79 -10.90 -0.87
C LEU A 21 10.93 -9.51 -1.48
N TRP A 22 9.91 -9.08 -2.22
CA TRP A 22 9.80 -7.72 -2.71
C TRP A 22 8.90 -6.94 -1.74
N LEU A 23 9.48 -6.05 -0.94
CA LEU A 23 8.74 -5.27 0.06
C LEU A 23 8.43 -3.88 -0.46
N SER A 24 7.23 -3.39 -0.20
CA SER A 24 6.89 -2.00 -0.49
C SER A 24 7.69 -1.04 0.39
N ALA A 25 8.20 0.02 -0.21
CA ALA A 25 8.93 1.08 0.48
C ALA A 25 8.64 2.45 -0.16
N VAL A 26 8.97 3.51 0.56
CA VAL A 26 8.87 4.89 0.11
C VAL A 26 10.28 5.46 0.03
N VAL A 27 10.61 6.08 -1.10
CA VAL A 27 11.88 6.80 -1.25
C VAL A 27 11.83 8.06 -0.39
N VAL A 28 12.77 8.17 0.55
CA VAL A 28 12.97 9.33 1.41
C VAL A 28 13.99 10.29 0.80
N SER A 29 15.06 9.75 0.23
CA SER A 29 16.08 10.53 -0.47
C SER A 29 16.67 9.73 -1.63
N ALA A 30 17.02 10.43 -2.72
CA ALA A 30 17.85 9.87 -3.78
C ALA A 30 19.31 10.14 -3.38
N ALA A 31 20.07 9.08 -3.13
CA ALA A 31 21.49 9.22 -2.85
C ALA A 31 22.27 9.30 -4.18
N GLU A 32 23.47 9.85 -4.13
CA GLU A 32 24.36 9.87 -5.30
C GLU A 32 24.78 8.44 -5.71
N GLU A 33 25.13 8.28 -6.98
CA GLU A 33 25.69 7.05 -7.56
C GLU A 33 24.76 5.83 -7.58
N GLY A 34 23.47 6.01 -7.92
CA GLY A 34 22.56 4.89 -8.20
C GLY A 34 22.02 4.19 -6.96
N TYR A 35 22.03 4.85 -5.80
CA TYR A 35 21.41 4.36 -4.57
C TYR A 35 20.17 5.20 -4.20
N LEU A 36 19.20 4.58 -3.55
CA LEU A 36 18.09 5.27 -2.92
C LEU A 36 18.09 4.98 -1.42
N THR A 37 17.73 5.99 -0.65
CA THR A 37 17.39 5.84 0.76
C THR A 37 15.89 5.65 0.84
N VAL A 38 15.47 4.45 1.27
CA VAL A 38 14.08 4.04 1.34
C VAL A 38 13.66 3.77 2.78
N LEU A 39 12.39 4.01 3.06
CA LEU A 39 11.71 3.60 4.28
C LEU A 39 10.70 2.52 3.92
N TYR A 40 10.84 1.32 4.48
CA TYR A 40 9.93 0.23 4.20
C TYR A 40 8.53 0.52 4.77
N LYS A 41 7.51 0.07 4.04
CA LYS A 41 6.15 0.02 4.57
C LYS A 41 5.99 -1.31 5.31
N GLY A 42 5.97 -1.25 6.64
CA GLY A 42 5.84 -2.40 7.52
C GLY A 42 6.94 -2.43 8.57
N ASN A 43 7.13 -3.57 9.20
CA ASN A 43 8.08 -3.75 10.31
C ASN A 43 9.46 -4.23 9.82
N PHE A 44 10.00 -3.58 8.78
CA PHE A 44 11.32 -3.92 8.24
C PHE A 44 12.22 -2.67 8.23
N PRO A 45 13.49 -2.76 8.64
CA PRO A 45 14.14 -3.94 9.23
C PRO A 45 13.54 -4.32 10.60
N PRO A 46 13.61 -5.59 11.03
CA PRO A 46 12.99 -6.06 12.28
C PRO A 46 13.46 -5.32 13.55
N GLU A 47 14.72 -4.88 13.55
CA GLU A 47 15.34 -4.18 14.68
C GLU A 47 14.77 -2.77 14.88
N ASP A 48 14.46 -2.07 13.79
CA ASP A 48 13.95 -0.70 13.80
C ASP A 48 13.13 -0.43 12.53
N PRO A 49 11.78 -0.52 12.62
CA PRO A 49 10.88 -0.28 11.49
C PRO A 49 10.97 1.11 10.87
N PHE A 50 11.45 2.12 11.62
CA PHE A 50 11.53 3.50 11.15
C PHE A 50 12.88 3.86 10.56
N LYS A 51 13.82 2.90 10.58
CA LYS A 51 15.14 3.07 10.02
C LYS A 51 15.08 3.18 8.50
N THR A 52 15.78 4.18 7.96
CA THR A 52 15.99 4.28 6.52
C THR A 52 17.09 3.33 6.06
N VAL A 53 16.89 2.72 4.90
CA VAL A 53 17.81 1.73 4.33
C VAL A 53 18.28 2.20 2.96
N ARG A 54 19.59 2.10 2.72
CA ARG A 54 20.20 2.43 1.43
C ARG A 54 20.15 1.20 0.52
N VAL A 55 19.57 1.34 -0.66
CA VAL A 55 19.31 0.25 -1.62
C VAL A 55 19.77 0.61 -3.01
N ALA A 56 20.25 -0.37 -3.78
CA ALA A 56 20.71 -0.14 -5.15
C ALA A 56 19.51 0.08 -6.10
N ALA A 57 19.45 1.24 -6.75
CA ALA A 57 18.32 1.66 -7.59
C ALA A 57 18.02 0.71 -8.74
N ARG A 58 19.06 0.15 -9.36
CA ARG A 58 18.92 -0.67 -10.57
C ARG A 58 18.62 -2.14 -10.28
N GLU A 59 19.18 -2.68 -9.20
CA GLU A 59 19.11 -4.12 -8.92
C GLU A 59 18.06 -4.48 -7.88
N GLU A 60 17.85 -3.58 -6.91
CA GLU A 60 17.04 -3.87 -5.73
C GLU A 60 15.72 -3.10 -5.72
N ALA A 61 15.61 -1.96 -6.40
CA ALA A 61 14.39 -1.14 -6.39
C ALA A 61 13.63 -1.18 -7.73
N LYS A 62 12.34 -1.54 -7.68
CA LYS A 62 11.41 -1.42 -8.80
C LYS A 62 10.42 -0.29 -8.51
N ARG A 63 10.29 0.68 -9.43
CA ARG A 63 9.26 1.72 -9.30
C ARG A 63 7.88 1.07 -9.31
N MET A 64 7.07 1.36 -8.30
CA MET A 64 5.66 0.96 -8.31
C MET A 64 4.89 2.07 -9.03
N ALA A 65 4.10 1.71 -10.04
CA ALA A 65 3.10 2.64 -10.55
C ALA A 65 2.23 3.06 -9.36
N ALA A 66 2.04 4.37 -9.17
CA ALA A 66 1.15 4.85 -8.14
C ALA A 66 -0.21 4.17 -8.35
N PRO A 67 -0.87 3.65 -7.30
CA PRO A 67 -2.26 3.26 -7.46
C PRO A 67 -2.97 4.52 -7.94
N ALA A 68 -3.61 4.45 -9.11
CA ALA A 68 -4.51 5.51 -9.55
C ALA A 68 -5.45 5.75 -8.37
N ALA A 69 -5.34 6.93 -7.76
CA ALA A 69 -6.21 7.28 -6.65
C ALA A 69 -7.63 7.20 -7.20
N ALA A 70 -8.34 6.14 -6.86
CA ALA A 70 -9.79 6.14 -6.95
C ALA A 70 -10.23 7.15 -5.90
N ILE A 71 -10.29 8.42 -6.30
CA ILE A 71 -10.89 9.48 -5.51
C ILE A 71 -12.37 9.09 -5.42
N ALA A 72 -12.73 8.38 -4.37
CA ALA A 72 -14.11 8.21 -3.98
C ALA A 72 -14.54 9.53 -3.36
N THR A 73 -15.01 10.46 -4.19
CA THR A 73 -15.70 11.67 -3.75
C THR A 73 -17.03 11.25 -3.12
N SER A 74 -17.01 10.90 -1.83
CA SER A 74 -18.21 10.81 -1.02
C SER A 74 -18.63 12.24 -0.65
N THR A 75 -19.25 12.93 -1.59
CA THR A 75 -20.03 14.14 -1.29
C THR A 75 -21.29 13.70 -0.55
N THR A 76 -21.29 13.94 0.75
CA THR A 76 -22.47 13.97 1.62
C THR A 76 -23.49 14.95 1.06
N ALA A 77 -24.45 14.45 0.29
CA ALA A 77 -25.65 15.19 -0.10
C ALA A 77 -26.68 15.11 1.02
N LEU A 78 -27.06 16.29 1.53
CA LEU A 78 -28.14 16.53 2.49
C LEU A 78 -29.48 15.94 1.99
N PRO A 79 -30.36 15.40 2.86
CA PRO A 79 -31.72 15.07 2.44
C PRO A 79 -32.55 16.36 2.44
N SER A 80 -32.88 16.85 1.24
CA SER A 80 -33.90 17.90 1.04
C SER A 80 -34.98 17.35 0.11
N GLY A 81 -36.23 17.63 0.44
CA GLY A 81 -37.40 16.85 0.06
C GLY A 81 -37.79 16.85 -1.41
N ASN A 82 -38.72 15.93 -1.69
CA ASN A 82 -39.69 15.90 -2.79
C ASN A 82 -39.26 15.30 -4.15
N ASN A 83 -39.78 14.07 -4.37
CA ASN A 83 -40.27 13.47 -5.62
C ASN A 83 -39.84 14.11 -6.95
N ALA A 84 -38.91 13.48 -7.67
CA ALA A 84 -39.00 13.27 -9.13
C ALA A 84 -37.84 12.40 -9.66
N ALA A 85 -38.17 11.41 -10.48
CA ALA A 85 -37.32 10.69 -11.45
C ALA A 85 -36.04 9.99 -10.95
N ALA A 86 -36.09 8.66 -10.88
CA ALA A 86 -34.97 7.79 -10.51
C ALA A 86 -33.89 7.67 -11.62
N PRO A 87 -32.60 7.97 -11.36
CA PRO A 87 -31.49 7.58 -12.22
C PRO A 87 -30.83 6.28 -11.74
N ARG A 88 -30.52 5.40 -12.69
CA ARG A 88 -29.98 4.03 -12.55
C ARG A 88 -28.47 4.05 -12.21
N PRO A 89 -27.98 3.42 -11.13
CA PRO A 89 -26.54 3.38 -10.86
C PRO A 89 -25.87 2.17 -11.54
N THR A 90 -24.88 2.44 -12.40
CA THR A 90 -24.00 1.43 -13.01
C THR A 90 -22.61 1.44 -12.35
N THR A 91 -22.11 0.23 -12.11
CA THR A 91 -20.68 -0.13 -11.91
C THR A 91 -20.01 0.22 -10.57
N ALA A 92 -20.14 -0.74 -9.63
CA ALA A 92 -19.17 -1.16 -8.61
C ALA A 92 -18.69 -0.16 -7.54
N GLY A 93 -19.62 0.29 -6.68
CA GLY A 93 -19.31 0.88 -5.37
C GLY A 93 -19.71 -0.07 -4.23
N LYS A 94 -18.75 -0.51 -3.41
CA LYS A 94 -19.02 -1.36 -2.23
C LYS A 94 -19.79 -0.55 -1.18
N SER A 95 -21.01 -0.97 -0.86
CA SER A 95 -21.90 -0.27 0.06
C SER A 95 -21.40 -0.34 1.51
N VAL A 96 -21.23 0.84 2.14
CA VAL A 96 -20.83 1.01 3.54
C VAL A 96 -21.84 0.36 4.52
N ALA A 97 -23.10 0.20 4.09
CA ALA A 97 -24.13 -0.53 4.84
C ALA A 97 -23.77 -2.02 5.07
N VAL A 98 -22.92 -2.63 4.22
CA VAL A 98 -22.44 -4.01 4.42
C VAL A 98 -21.33 -4.06 5.48
N LEU A 99 -20.50 -3.03 5.63
CA LEU A 99 -19.43 -3.03 6.64
C LEU A 99 -19.98 -3.09 8.08
N LYS A 100 -21.10 -2.43 8.38
CA LYS A 100 -21.74 -2.56 9.71
C LYS A 100 -22.33 -3.95 9.96
N ARG A 101 -22.66 -4.72 8.92
CA ARG A 101 -23.18 -6.10 9.06
C ARG A 101 -22.07 -7.14 9.22
N VAL A 102 -20.83 -6.82 8.80
CA VAL A 102 -19.67 -7.73 8.86
C VAL A 102 -18.84 -7.56 10.14
N PHE A 103 -18.89 -6.40 10.80
CA PHE A 103 -18.10 -6.11 12.01
C PHE A 103 -18.93 -6.00 13.30
N SER A 104 -20.17 -6.49 13.34
CA SER A 104 -21.04 -6.43 14.54
C SER A 104 -20.85 -7.60 15.52
N GLU A 105 -19.68 -8.22 15.57
CA GLU A 105 -19.42 -9.35 16.48
C GLU A 105 -17.99 -9.28 17.04
N ALA A 106 -17.68 -8.25 17.83
CA ALA A 106 -16.52 -8.17 18.72
C ALA A 106 -16.53 -6.83 19.48
N PHE A 107 -17.36 -6.68 20.51
CA PHE A 107 -17.16 -5.85 21.72
C PHE A 107 -18.27 -6.16 22.71
#